data_AF-A0A0R4IPS8-F1
#
_entry.id   AF-A0A0R4IPS8-F1
#
_cell.length_a   1.000
_cell.length_b   1.000
_cell.length_c   1.000
_cell.angle_alpha   90.00
_cell.angle_beta   90.00
_cell.angle_gamma   90.00
#
_symmetry.space_group_name_H-M   'P 1'
#
loop_
_entity.id
_entity.type
_entity.pdbx_description
1 polymer ?
#
loop_
_entity_poly.entity_id
_entity_poly.type
_entity_poly.pdbx_seq_one_letter_code
_entity_poly.pdbx_strand_id
1 'polypeptide(L)'
;MNRQTEMSELGLGRKRRIDIWSNFTYDNKDNKSVCKPCGVKIAGKNTTNLKRHLQTAHPEVHTKIQKMSDDHGPGGNKASDATSTTQQQAISDFLRSSKYKTESKEQQTKEQAIARWIGWTGLPLTTIEDEDFVLMMGMIDGRLTVPKKTKISNLIKTLYECCTLS
;
A
#
# COMPACT_ATOMS: atom_id res chain seq x y z
N MET A 1 35.53 -7.04 17.25
CA MET A 1 34.54 -8.14 17.27
C MET A 1 33.22 -7.60 16.75
N ASN A 2 32.98 -7.78 15.45
CA ASN A 2 31.87 -7.19 14.69
C ASN A 2 30.81 -8.29 14.45
N ARG A 3 29.59 -8.11 14.96
CA ARG A 3 28.47 -9.06 14.80
C ARG A 3 27.28 -8.34 14.18
N GLN A 4 27.40 -7.97 12.91
CA GLN A 4 26.31 -7.31 12.16
C GLN A 4 26.10 -7.93 10.76
N THR A 5 26.54 -9.16 10.55
CA THR A 5 26.38 -9.86 9.28
C THR A 5 25.61 -11.16 9.50
N GLU A 6 24.30 -11.07 9.71
CA GLU A 6 23.36 -12.20 9.55
C GLU A 6 21.94 -11.71 9.83
N MET A 7 21.21 -11.25 8.81
CA MET A 7 19.74 -11.15 8.87
C MET A 7 19.10 -10.85 7.49
N SER A 8 19.63 -11.43 6.40
CA SER A 8 19.15 -11.14 5.04
C SER A 8 18.84 -12.37 4.19
N GLU A 9 18.20 -13.41 4.74
CA GLU A 9 17.82 -14.55 3.90
C GLU A 9 16.64 -15.37 4.45
N LEU A 10 15.41 -14.87 4.30
CA LEU A 10 14.21 -15.70 4.15
C LEU A 10 13.15 -14.97 3.28
N GLY A 11 12.94 -15.48 2.06
CA GLY A 11 11.64 -15.67 1.43
C GLY A 11 10.71 -14.48 1.10
N LEU A 12 10.64 -14.16 -0.19
CA LEU A 12 9.41 -13.79 -0.96
C LEU A 12 8.49 -12.71 -0.35
N GLY A 13 8.86 -11.44 -0.55
CA GLY A 13 7.98 -10.28 -0.33
C GLY A 13 8.39 -9.09 -1.22
N ARG A 14 7.40 -8.48 -1.89
CA ARG A 14 7.40 -7.25 -2.72
C ARG A 14 8.75 -6.71 -3.20
N LYS A 15 8.92 -6.64 -4.54
CA LYS A 15 10.00 -5.95 -5.28
C LYS A 15 10.45 -4.69 -4.54
N ARG A 16 11.71 -4.70 -4.08
CA ARG A 16 12.36 -3.71 -3.22
C ARG A 16 11.91 -2.29 -3.56
N ARG A 17 11.13 -1.65 -2.67
CA ARG A 17 11.19 -0.19 -2.54
C ARG A 17 12.66 0.13 -2.32
N ILE A 18 13.23 0.99 -3.16
CA ILE A 18 14.64 1.37 -3.01
C ILE A 18 14.87 1.82 -1.58
N ASP A 19 15.90 1.24 -1.00
CA ASP A 19 16.20 1.33 0.41
C ASP A 19 16.58 2.78 0.71
N ILE A 20 15.64 3.57 1.21
CA ILE A 20 15.80 5.00 1.55
C ILE A 20 17.06 5.18 2.39
N TRP A 21 17.34 4.21 3.25
CA TRP A 21 18.52 4.11 4.10
C TRP A 21 19.87 4.15 3.37
N SER A 22 19.91 3.90 2.06
CA SER A 22 21.14 4.04 1.25
C SER A 22 21.74 5.45 1.34
N ASN A 23 20.87 6.47 1.46
CA ASN A 23 21.25 7.89 1.51
C ASN A 23 21.34 8.46 2.94
N PHE A 24 21.14 7.63 3.96
CA PHE A 24 21.16 8.07 5.36
C PHE A 24 22.15 7.25 6.20
N THR A 25 22.57 7.81 7.32
CA THR A 25 23.40 7.15 8.31
C THR A 25 22.84 7.48 9.68
N TYR A 26 22.47 6.45 10.45
CA TYR A 26 21.90 6.65 11.77
C TYR A 26 23.00 6.70 12.82
N ASP A 27 23.03 7.79 13.58
CA ASP A 27 23.89 7.93 14.75
C ASP A 27 23.11 7.49 16.00
N ASN A 28 23.53 6.37 16.58
CA ASN A 28 22.92 5.78 17.76
C ASN A 28 23.13 6.64 19.02
N LYS A 29 24.21 7.43 19.09
CA LYS A 29 24.54 8.26 20.26
C LYS A 29 23.63 9.47 20.38
N ASP A 30 23.24 10.03 19.23
CA ASP A 30 22.47 11.27 19.13
C ASP A 30 20.97 11.03 18.81
N ASN A 31 20.58 9.76 18.56
CA ASN A 31 19.26 9.38 18.06
C ASN A 31 18.84 10.14 16.78
N LYS A 32 19.81 10.49 15.92
CA LYS A 32 19.60 11.29 14.70
C LYS A 32 20.09 10.54 13.48
N SER A 33 19.34 10.64 12.40
CA SER A 33 19.71 10.18 11.06
C SER A 33 20.36 11.32 10.28
N VAL A 34 21.61 11.15 9.89
CA VAL A 34 22.35 12.10 9.06
C VAL A 34 22.13 11.76 7.59
N CYS A 35 21.71 12.76 6.81
CA CYS A 35 21.62 12.64 5.37
C CYS A 35 23.02 12.72 4.75
N LYS A 36 23.42 11.76 3.92
CA LYS A 36 24.73 11.77 3.24
C LYS A 36 24.90 12.92 2.23
N PRO A 37 23.92 13.23 1.36
CA PRO A 37 24.09 14.28 0.36
C PRO A 37 24.07 15.73 0.88
N CYS A 38 23.52 16.01 2.07
CA CYS A 38 23.54 17.38 2.64
C CYS A 38 24.07 17.48 4.08
N GLY A 39 24.36 16.38 4.75
CA GLY A 39 24.81 16.37 6.14
C GLY A 39 23.74 16.76 7.18
N VAL A 40 22.50 17.01 6.77
CA VAL A 40 21.42 17.44 7.68
C VAL A 40 21.07 16.30 8.65
N LYS A 41 20.99 16.64 9.95
CA LYS A 41 20.59 15.72 11.02
C LYS A 41 19.06 15.74 11.16
N ILE A 42 18.42 14.62 10.90
CA ILE A 42 16.99 14.40 11.07
C ILE A 42 16.75 13.60 12.34
N ALA A 43 15.83 14.03 13.19
CA ALA A 43 15.51 13.30 14.42
C ALA A 43 14.83 11.94 14.12
N GLY A 44 15.34 10.87 14.75
CA GLY A 44 14.73 9.54 14.71
C GLY A 44 14.96 8.74 13.42
N LYS A 45 14.26 7.61 13.33
CA LYS A 45 14.35 6.60 12.24
C LYS A 45 13.12 6.55 11.32
N ASN A 46 12.21 7.52 11.43
CA ASN A 46 10.91 7.49 10.75
C ASN A 46 11.07 7.71 9.24
N THR A 47 10.88 6.64 8.45
CA THR A 47 11.05 6.64 6.98
C THR A 47 10.25 7.74 6.25
N THR A 48 9.09 8.14 6.78
CA THR A 48 8.31 9.29 6.27
C THR A 48 9.06 10.62 6.34
N ASN A 49 9.80 10.86 7.44
CA ASN A 49 10.61 12.07 7.61
C ASN A 49 11.83 12.06 6.68
N LEU A 50 12.48 10.89 6.53
CA LEU A 50 13.60 10.71 5.61
C LEU A 50 13.15 10.93 4.16
N LYS A 51 11.99 10.38 3.77
CA LYS A 51 11.41 10.57 2.44
C LYS A 51 11.07 12.02 2.16
N ARG A 52 10.40 12.70 3.09
CA ARG A 52 10.06 14.13 2.97
C ARG A 52 11.31 14.98 2.79
N HIS A 53 12.36 14.71 3.56
CA HIS A 53 13.63 15.39 3.40
C HIS A 53 14.24 15.19 2.01
N LEU A 54 14.25 13.95 1.50
CA LEU A 54 14.72 13.69 0.13
C LEU A 54 13.86 14.44 -0.91
N GLN A 55 12.54 14.53 -0.73
CA GLN A 55 11.67 15.26 -1.66
C GLN A 55 11.98 16.76 -1.72
N THR A 56 12.25 17.38 -0.56
CA THR A 56 12.42 18.84 -0.48
C THR A 56 13.86 19.30 -0.70
N ALA A 57 14.84 18.55 -0.19
CA ALA A 57 16.25 18.93 -0.23
C ALA A 57 17.01 18.26 -1.39
N HIS A 58 16.56 17.08 -1.82
CA HIS A 58 17.24 16.28 -2.86
C HIS A 58 16.25 15.70 -3.88
N PRO A 59 15.50 16.56 -4.60
CA PRO A 59 14.51 16.10 -5.58
C PRO A 59 15.12 15.17 -6.64
N GLU A 60 16.40 15.35 -6.98
CA GLU A 60 17.15 14.45 -7.89
C GLU A 60 17.34 13.03 -7.32
N VAL A 61 17.64 12.93 -6.02
CA VAL A 61 17.78 11.62 -5.34
C VAL A 61 16.41 10.97 -5.19
N HIS A 62 15.38 11.75 -4.84
CA HIS A 62 14.01 11.25 -4.77
C HIS A 62 13.49 10.76 -6.13
N THR A 63 13.75 11.49 -7.21
CA THR A 63 13.36 11.07 -8.57
C THR A 63 14.13 9.85 -9.04
N LYS A 64 15.41 9.68 -8.68
CA LYS A 64 16.17 8.45 -8.96
C LYS A 64 15.60 7.23 -8.20
N ILE A 65 15.22 7.43 -6.93
CA ILE A 65 14.51 6.44 -6.11
C ILE A 65 13.12 6.12 -6.68
N GLN A 66 12.48 7.04 -7.39
CA GLN A 66 11.18 6.79 -8.01
C GLN A 66 11.31 6.15 -9.40
N LYS A 67 12.32 6.53 -10.19
CA LYS A 67 12.56 5.97 -11.53
C LYS A 67 13.00 4.50 -11.48
N MET A 68 13.73 4.08 -10.45
CA MET A 68 14.12 2.67 -10.30
C MET A 68 12.96 1.76 -9.85
N SER A 69 11.81 2.31 -9.42
CA SER A 69 10.56 1.54 -9.26
C SER A 69 9.77 1.40 -10.57
N ASP A 70 10.07 2.21 -11.58
CA ASP A 70 9.26 2.37 -12.79
C ASP A 70 10.05 2.08 -14.08
N ASP A 71 11.04 1.19 -14.05
CA ASP A 71 11.77 0.78 -15.26
C ASP A 71 11.58 -0.72 -15.59
N HIS A 72 10.67 -0.96 -16.55
CA HIS A 72 11.03 -1.61 -17.80
C HIS A 72 11.00 -0.53 -18.89
N GLY A 73 12.15 0.09 -19.16
CA GLY A 73 12.67 0.48 -20.48
C GLY A 73 12.04 1.62 -21.31
N PRO A 74 12.84 2.65 -21.73
CA PRO A 74 12.47 3.66 -22.73
C PRO A 74 13.28 3.62 -24.07
N GLY A 75 12.72 4.19 -25.16
CA GLY A 75 13.43 4.71 -26.37
C GLY A 75 12.81 4.28 -27.71
N GLY A 76 12.11 5.12 -28.51
CA GLY A 76 12.60 6.14 -29.50
C GLY A 76 12.70 5.50 -30.91
N ASN A 77 12.15 5.95 -32.05
CA ASN A 77 11.76 7.25 -32.61
C ASN A 77 10.72 7.11 -33.75
N LYS A 78 9.99 8.21 -34.01
CA LYS A 78 9.37 8.74 -35.24
C LYS A 78 8.70 7.85 -36.31
N ALA A 79 7.46 8.29 -36.58
CA ALA A 79 6.71 8.38 -37.85
C ALA A 79 5.93 7.16 -38.36
N SER A 80 4.61 7.42 -38.49
CA SER A 80 3.60 6.81 -39.38
C SER A 80 3.41 5.29 -39.33
N ASP A 81 2.29 4.83 -38.76
CA ASP A 81 1.13 4.49 -39.59
C ASP A 81 -0.13 4.32 -38.72
N ALA A 82 -1.26 4.76 -39.26
CA ALA A 82 -2.56 4.64 -38.61
C ALA A 82 -3.04 3.18 -38.64
N THR A 83 -3.84 2.75 -37.66
CA THR A 83 -4.92 1.72 -37.76
C THR A 83 -4.99 0.62 -36.66
N SER A 84 -4.12 0.54 -35.64
CA SER A 84 -4.20 -0.60 -34.67
C SER A 84 -4.25 -0.28 -33.17
N THR A 85 -4.68 0.91 -32.76
CA THR A 85 -4.65 1.35 -31.34
C THR A 85 -5.83 0.88 -30.49
N THR A 86 -6.96 0.45 -31.06
CA THR A 86 -8.21 0.30 -30.28
C THR A 86 -8.35 -1.01 -29.48
N GLN A 87 -7.68 -2.10 -29.89
CA GLN A 87 -7.89 -3.41 -29.25
C GLN A 87 -6.92 -3.74 -28.10
N GLN A 88 -5.72 -3.15 -28.08
CA GLN A 88 -4.70 -3.48 -27.08
C GLN A 88 -5.00 -2.83 -25.71
N GLN A 89 -5.60 -1.65 -25.68
CA GLN A 89 -6.05 -1.01 -24.42
C GLN A 89 -7.15 -1.84 -23.74
N ALA A 90 -8.13 -2.32 -24.50
CA ALA A 90 -9.30 -3.05 -23.97
C ALA A 90 -8.94 -4.38 -23.30
N ILE A 91 -7.93 -5.10 -23.81
CA ILE A 91 -7.45 -6.36 -23.19
C ILE A 91 -6.69 -6.06 -21.90
N SER A 92 -5.90 -4.98 -21.86
CA SER A 92 -5.17 -4.58 -20.64
C SER A 92 -6.09 -4.12 -19.50
N ASP A 93 -7.20 -3.47 -19.84
CA ASP A 93 -8.24 -3.06 -18.87
C ASP A 93 -9.08 -4.23 -18.38
N PHE A 94 -9.30 -5.24 -19.22
CA PHE A 94 -9.99 -6.48 -18.85
C PHE A 94 -9.13 -7.39 -17.96
N LEU A 95 -7.83 -7.48 -18.23
CA LEU A 95 -6.87 -8.28 -17.45
C LEU A 95 -6.49 -7.63 -16.12
N ARG A 96 -6.71 -6.33 -15.96
CA ARG A 96 -6.62 -5.68 -14.66
C ARG A 96 -7.77 -6.21 -13.83
N SER A 97 -7.46 -7.09 -12.86
CA SER A 97 -8.40 -7.56 -11.83
C SER A 97 -8.96 -6.33 -11.09
N SER A 98 -9.99 -5.73 -11.67
CA SER A 98 -10.57 -4.50 -11.19
C SER A 98 -11.21 -4.81 -9.85
N LYS A 99 -11.02 -3.89 -8.91
CA LYS A 99 -11.75 -3.94 -7.65
C LYS A 99 -13.24 -4.04 -7.97
N TYR A 100 -14.00 -4.74 -7.12
CA TYR A 100 -15.44 -4.75 -7.27
C TYR A 100 -15.96 -3.30 -7.31
N LYS A 101 -16.90 -3.04 -8.22
CA LYS A 101 -17.61 -1.76 -8.22
C LYS A 101 -18.28 -1.60 -6.87
N THR A 102 -18.26 -0.38 -6.30
CA THR A 102 -18.83 -0.08 -4.98
C THR A 102 -20.29 -0.49 -4.85
N GLU A 103 -21.05 -0.39 -5.95
CA GLU A 103 -22.47 -0.76 -6.04
C GLU A 103 -22.69 -2.22 -6.47
N SER A 104 -21.63 -3.01 -6.63
CA SER A 104 -21.78 -4.43 -6.97
C SER A 104 -22.40 -5.19 -5.81
N LYS A 105 -23.39 -6.03 -6.12
CA LYS A 105 -23.99 -6.98 -5.18
C LYS A 105 -22.92 -7.84 -4.48
N GLU A 106 -21.84 -8.17 -5.19
CA GLU A 106 -20.72 -8.96 -4.65
C GLU A 106 -19.94 -8.21 -3.57
N GLN A 107 -19.69 -6.91 -3.75
CA GLN A 107 -19.04 -6.05 -2.75
C GLN A 107 -19.94 -5.92 -1.52
N GLN A 108 -21.23 -5.63 -1.70
CA GLN A 108 -22.19 -5.50 -0.60
C GLN A 108 -22.33 -6.81 0.20
N THR A 109 -22.36 -7.96 -0.47
CA THR A 109 -22.46 -9.27 0.19
C THR A 109 -21.25 -9.52 1.09
N LYS A 110 -20.04 -9.18 0.62
CA LYS A 110 -18.80 -9.32 1.40
C LYS A 110 -18.75 -8.33 2.56
N GLU A 111 -19.15 -7.09 2.36
CA GLU A 111 -19.25 -6.08 3.42
C GLU A 111 -20.27 -6.49 4.50
N GLN A 112 -21.41 -7.07 4.12
CA GLN A 112 -22.39 -7.61 5.06
C GLN A 112 -21.83 -8.81 5.84
N ALA A 113 -21.04 -9.68 5.20
CA ALA A 113 -20.39 -10.80 5.88
C ALA A 113 -19.39 -10.30 6.94
N ILE A 114 -18.60 -9.27 6.61
CA ILE A 114 -17.68 -8.63 7.57
C ILE A 114 -18.46 -7.99 8.73
N ALA A 115 -19.55 -7.28 8.42
CA ALA A 115 -20.40 -6.66 9.44
C ALA A 115 -21.01 -7.69 10.40
N ARG A 116 -21.53 -8.80 9.86
CA ARG A 116 -22.06 -9.92 10.67
C ARG A 116 -20.97 -10.56 11.52
N TRP A 117 -19.79 -10.80 10.96
CA TRP A 117 -18.67 -11.39 11.70
C TRP A 117 -18.25 -10.50 12.88
N ILE A 118 -18.08 -9.19 12.66
CA ILE A 118 -17.76 -8.22 13.72
C ILE A 118 -18.87 -8.18 14.78
N GLY A 119 -20.13 -8.06 14.34
CA GLY A 119 -21.28 -8.02 15.25
C GLY A 119 -21.42 -9.27 16.10
N TRP A 120 -21.16 -10.45 15.53
CA TRP A 120 -21.23 -11.73 16.24
C TRP A 120 -20.04 -11.97 17.19
N THR A 121 -18.83 -11.62 16.77
CA THR A 121 -17.61 -11.87 17.56
C THR A 121 -17.37 -10.83 18.64
N GLY A 122 -18.05 -9.68 18.57
CA GLY A 122 -17.82 -8.56 19.50
C GLY A 122 -16.44 -7.93 19.35
N LEU A 123 -15.75 -8.19 18.23
CA LEU A 123 -14.44 -7.60 17.97
C LEU A 123 -14.54 -6.08 17.80
N PRO A 124 -13.52 -5.31 18.23
CA PRO A 124 -13.48 -3.88 17.98
C PRO A 124 -13.63 -3.56 16.49
N LEU A 125 -14.39 -2.51 16.18
CA LEU A 125 -14.56 -2.04 14.79
C LEU A 125 -13.24 -1.59 14.14
N THR A 126 -12.20 -1.33 14.93
CA THR A 126 -10.86 -1.01 14.44
C THR A 126 -10.14 -2.21 13.84
N THR A 127 -10.59 -3.45 14.12
CA THR A 127 -9.98 -4.69 13.62
C THR A 127 -9.96 -4.73 12.09
N ILE A 128 -10.95 -4.15 11.41
CA ILE A 128 -10.97 -4.13 9.94
C ILE A 128 -10.05 -3.07 9.32
N GLU A 129 -9.59 -2.11 10.13
CA GLU A 129 -8.65 -1.06 9.73
C GLU A 129 -7.20 -1.47 10.09
N ASP A 130 -7.01 -2.63 10.71
CA ASP A 130 -5.70 -3.20 10.99
C ASP A 130 -4.99 -3.60 9.69
N GLU A 131 -3.70 -3.28 9.59
CA GLU A 131 -2.92 -3.49 8.37
C GLU A 131 -2.74 -4.98 8.04
N ASP A 132 -2.60 -5.84 9.06
CA ASP A 132 -2.44 -7.27 8.87
C ASP A 132 -3.77 -7.91 8.47
N PHE A 133 -4.88 -7.44 9.02
CA PHE A 133 -6.22 -7.83 8.57
C PHE A 133 -6.46 -7.43 7.10
N VAL A 134 -6.14 -6.19 6.72
CA VAL A 134 -6.31 -5.71 5.33
C VAL A 134 -5.41 -6.49 4.37
N LEU A 135 -4.18 -6.80 4.78
CA LEU A 135 -3.27 -7.64 4.01
C LEU A 135 -3.83 -9.05 3.80
N MET A 136 -4.30 -9.68 4.88
CA MET A 136 -4.93 -11.01 4.84
C MET A 136 -6.12 -11.01 3.89
N MET A 137 -7.03 -10.04 4.03
CA MET A 137 -8.22 -9.94 3.17
C MET A 137 -7.84 -9.67 1.70
N GLY A 138 -6.78 -8.90 1.44
CA GLY A 138 -6.26 -8.69 0.09
C GLY A 138 -5.61 -9.93 -0.53
N MET A 139 -5.09 -10.86 0.28
CA MET A 139 -4.57 -12.16 -0.19
C MET A 139 -5.70 -13.14 -0.49
N ILE A 140 -6.74 -13.16 0.35
CA ILE A 140 -7.93 -14.01 0.15
C ILE A 140 -8.73 -13.52 -1.04
N ASP A 141 -8.93 -12.20 -1.14
CA ASP A 141 -9.72 -11.56 -2.18
C ASP A 141 -9.15 -10.19 -2.54
N GLY A 142 -8.22 -10.18 -3.50
CA GLY A 142 -7.59 -8.95 -3.99
C GLY A 142 -8.53 -7.99 -4.72
N ARG A 143 -9.76 -8.41 -5.04
CA ARG A 143 -10.79 -7.55 -5.67
C ARG A 143 -11.65 -6.84 -4.63
N LEU A 144 -11.74 -7.38 -3.42
CA LEU A 144 -12.47 -6.78 -2.31
C LEU A 144 -11.76 -5.52 -1.83
N THR A 145 -12.52 -4.42 -1.76
CA THR A 145 -12.07 -3.25 -1.01
C THR A 145 -12.58 -3.38 0.41
N VAL A 146 -11.66 -3.50 1.37
CA VAL A 146 -12.03 -3.54 2.79
C VAL A 146 -12.70 -2.22 3.17
N PRO A 147 -13.95 -2.24 3.68
CA PRO A 147 -14.68 -1.03 4.04
C PRO A 147 -14.12 -0.38 5.30
N LYS A 148 -14.34 0.93 5.44
CA LYS A 148 -14.00 1.67 6.66
C LYS A 148 -14.93 1.32 7.82
N LYS A 149 -14.47 1.53 9.06
CA LYS A 149 -15.28 1.26 10.26
C LYS A 149 -16.63 1.96 10.30
N THR A 150 -16.73 3.17 9.73
CA THR A 150 -17.99 3.93 9.69
C THR A 150 -19.05 3.23 8.86
N LYS A 151 -18.66 2.64 7.72
CA LYS A 151 -19.56 1.89 6.85
C LYS A 151 -20.01 0.59 7.51
N ILE A 152 -19.09 -0.15 8.12
CA ILE A 152 -19.42 -1.37 8.87
C ILE A 152 -20.29 -1.07 10.10
N SER A 153 -20.02 0.01 10.83
CA SER A 153 -20.84 0.43 11.97
C SER A 153 -22.30 0.67 11.57
N ASN A 154 -22.54 1.35 10.44
CA ASN A 154 -23.89 1.56 9.92
C ASN A 154 -24.55 0.24 9.49
N LEU A 155 -23.81 -0.65 8.83
CA LEU A 155 -24.33 -1.97 8.45
C LEU A 155 -24.71 -2.82 9.66
N ILE A 156 -23.90 -2.81 10.73
CA ILE A 156 -24.22 -3.50 11.97
C ILE A 156 -25.49 -2.92 12.59
N LYS A 157 -25.60 -1.60 12.67
CA LYS A 157 -26.85 -0.96 13.14
C LYS A 157 -28.06 -1.47 12.37
N THR A 158 -28.03 -1.43 11.04
CA THR A 158 -29.12 -1.95 10.20
C THR A 158 -29.41 -3.44 10.42
N LEU A 159 -28.37 -4.26 10.60
CA LEU A 159 -28.52 -5.71 10.79
C LEU A 159 -29.18 -6.07 12.13
N TYR A 160 -28.93 -5.31 13.18
CA TYR A 160 -29.38 -5.63 14.54
C TYR A 160 -30.52 -4.73 15.05
N GLU A 161 -30.77 -3.57 14.44
CA GLU A 161 -32.01 -2.77 14.64
C GLU A 161 -33.26 -3.56 14.19
N CYS A 162 -33.11 -4.51 13.27
CA CYS A 162 -34.19 -5.38 12.81
C CYS A 162 -34.56 -6.48 13.83
N CYS A 163 -33.71 -6.74 14.84
CA CYS A 163 -33.95 -7.78 15.86
C CYS A 163 -34.60 -7.25 17.15
N THR A 164 -34.86 -5.95 17.28
CA THR A 164 -35.44 -5.35 18.50
C THR A 164 -36.96 -5.17 18.45
N LEU A 165 -37.65 -5.74 17.46
CA LEU A 165 -39.11 -5.65 17.27
C LEU A 165 -39.79 -7.04 17.18
N SER A 166 -39.34 -8.02 17.97
CA SER A 166 -39.98 -9.35 18.03
C SER A 166 -40.11 -9.81 19.48
#